data_AF-A0A402BEV2-F1
#
_entry.id   AF-A0A402BEV2-F1
#
_cell.length_a   1.000
_cell.length_b   1.000
_cell.length_c   1.000
_cell.angle_alpha   90.00
_cell.angle_beta   90.00
_cell.angle_gamma   90.00
#
_symmetry.space_group_name_H-M   'P 1'
#
loop_
_entity.id
_entity.type
_entity.pdbx_description
1 polymer ?
#
loop_
_entity_poly.entity_id
_entity_poly.type
_entity_poly.pdbx_seq_one_letter_code
_entity_poly.pdbx_strand_id
1 'polypeptide(L)'
;MSQAVTNDLDVRLLAPRDKHATIFARLLELTPGDALRIFNDHDPKPLQYQLQAEHAGEFSWEPEQQGPEEWIIRIRRVISAA
;
A
#
# COMPACT_ATOMS: atom_id res chain seq x y z
N MET A 1 15.86 -13.46 13.57
CA MET A 1 15.49 -12.76 12.33
C MET A 1 13.97 -12.69 12.32
N SER A 2 13.40 -11.51 12.51
CA SER A 2 11.95 -11.30 12.45
C SER A 2 11.51 -11.45 10.99
N GLN A 3 10.48 -12.26 10.73
CA GLN A 3 9.91 -12.33 9.39
C GLN A 3 9.09 -11.07 9.13
N ALA A 4 9.27 -10.46 7.97
CA ALA A 4 8.43 -9.36 7.51
C ALA A 4 7.00 -9.85 7.30
N VAL A 5 6.03 -9.17 7.91
CA VAL A 5 4.61 -9.50 7.79
C VAL A 5 4.03 -8.75 6.60
N THR A 6 3.10 -9.38 5.87
CA THR A 6 2.32 -8.72 4.83
C THR A 6 0.84 -8.90 5.14
N ASN A 7 0.13 -7.78 5.26
CA ASN A 7 -1.29 -7.73 5.53
C ASN A 7 -2.05 -7.43 4.24
N ASP A 8 -3.20 -8.07 4.05
CA ASP A 8 -4.02 -7.91 2.85
C ASP A 8 -5.23 -6.99 3.15
N LEU A 9 -5.53 -6.07 2.25
CA LEU A 9 -6.67 -5.16 2.32
C LEU A 9 -7.39 -5.10 0.97
N ASP A 10 -8.61 -5.61 0.92
CA ASP A 10 -9.50 -5.43 -0.23
C ASP A 10 -10.19 -4.06 -0.16
N VAL A 11 -9.73 -3.12 -0.98
CA VAL A 11 -10.24 -1.75 -0.98
C VAL A 11 -11.56 -1.62 -1.74
N ARG A 12 -11.99 -2.66 -2.47
CA ARG A 12 -13.29 -2.69 -3.18
C ARG A 12 -14.45 -2.75 -2.19
N LEU A 13 -14.21 -3.25 -0.99
CA LEU A 13 -15.18 -3.36 0.10
C LEU A 13 -15.40 -2.03 0.85
N LEU A 14 -14.55 -1.02 0.60
CA LEU A 14 -14.61 0.27 1.27
C LEU A 14 -15.36 1.30 0.41
N ALA A 15 -16.08 2.22 1.06
CA ALA A 15 -16.70 3.33 0.36
C ALA A 15 -15.60 4.23 -0.28
N PRO A 16 -15.80 4.78 -1.49
CA PRO A 16 -14.77 5.52 -2.22
C PRO A 16 -14.07 6.62 -1.42
N ARG A 17 -14.83 7.36 -0.61
CA ARG A 17 -14.31 8.44 0.26
C ARG A 17 -13.39 7.96 1.40
N ASP A 18 -13.54 6.69 1.80
CA ASP A 18 -12.82 6.14 2.96
C ASP A 18 -11.58 5.33 2.54
N LYS A 19 -11.47 4.97 1.25
CA LYS A 19 -10.38 4.13 0.71
C LYS A 19 -9.00 4.68 1.05
N HIS A 20 -8.70 5.92 0.62
CA HIS A 20 -7.36 6.50 0.82
C HIS A 20 -7.05 6.63 2.32
N ALA A 21 -7.95 7.24 3.10
CA ALA A 21 -7.76 7.43 4.53
C ALA A 21 -7.48 6.10 5.27
N THR A 22 -8.21 5.04 4.92
CA THR A 22 -8.00 3.71 5.50
C THR A 22 -6.64 3.11 5.11
N ILE A 23 -6.25 3.22 3.83
CA ILE A 23 -4.96 2.73 3.35
C ILE A 23 -3.81 3.44 4.08
N PHE A 24 -3.84 4.78 4.14
CA PHE A 24 -2.79 5.55 4.82
C PHE A 24 -2.71 5.22 6.32
N ALA A 25 -3.85 5.11 7.01
CA ALA A 25 -3.86 4.70 8.41
C ALA A 25 -3.16 3.35 8.62
N ARG A 26 -3.45 2.35 7.78
CA ARG A 26 -2.80 1.03 7.84
C ARG A 26 -1.32 1.06 7.48
N LEU A 27 -0.92 1.91 6.53
CA LEU A 27 0.48 2.07 6.15
C LEU A 27 1.31 2.65 7.31
N LEU A 28 0.76 3.63 8.03
CA LEU A 28 1.43 4.26 9.16
C LEU A 28 1.59 3.34 10.38
N GLU A 29 0.79 2.28 10.47
CA GLU A 29 0.90 1.24 11.50
C GLU A 29 1.99 0.20 11.19
N LEU A 30 2.54 0.18 9.97
CA LEU A 30 3.54 -0.81 9.57
C LEU A 30 4.87 -0.61 10.32
N THR A 31 5.46 -1.72 10.75
CA THR A 31 6.86 -1.71 11.21
C THR A 31 7.80 -1.71 9.98
N PRO A 32 9.03 -1.19 10.09
CA PRO A 32 9.97 -1.21 8.97
C PRO A 32 10.20 -2.65 8.47
N GLY A 33 10.01 -2.87 7.18
CA GLY A 33 10.07 -4.19 6.54
C GLY A 33 8.70 -4.83 6.29
N ASP A 34 7.68 -4.49 7.08
CA ASP A 34 6.32 -4.98 6.86
C ASP A 34 5.66 -4.32 5.65
N ALA A 35 4.62 -4.97 5.13
CA ALA A 35 3.89 -4.52 3.95
C ALA A 35 2.38 -4.61 4.10
N LEU A 36 1.69 -3.76 3.34
CA LEU A 36 0.26 -3.81 3.07
C LEU A 36 0.07 -4.13 1.59
N ARG A 37 -0.69 -5.17 1.28
CA ARG A 37 -1.12 -5.52 -0.07
C ARG A 37 -2.56 -5.05 -0.27
N ILE A 38 -2.78 -4.19 -1.25
CA ILE A 38 -4.11 -3.67 -1.59
C ILE A 38 -4.64 -4.36 -2.84
N PHE A 39 -5.94 -4.71 -2.83
CA PHE A 39 -6.66 -5.27 -3.97
C PHE A 39 -7.69 -4.26 -4.46
N ASN A 40 -7.55 -3.82 -5.71
CA ASN A 40 -8.39 -2.79 -6.31
C ASN A 40 -8.94 -3.23 -7.68
N ASP A 41 -10.05 -2.61 -8.09
CA ASP A 41 -10.72 -2.85 -9.38
C ASP A 41 -10.18 -1.98 -10.53
N HIS A 42 -9.26 -1.05 -10.25
CA HIS A 42 -8.64 -0.16 -11.23
C HIS A 42 -7.21 0.21 -10.82
N ASP A 43 -6.48 0.86 -11.74
CA ASP A 43 -5.13 1.37 -11.53
C ASP A 43 -5.10 2.44 -10.41
N PRO A 44 -4.41 2.20 -9.27
CA PRO A 44 -4.37 3.12 -8.14
C PRO A 44 -3.28 4.21 -8.28
N LYS A 45 -2.93 4.63 -9.50
CA LYS A 45 -2.01 5.77 -9.77
C LYS A 45 -2.21 7.01 -8.89
N PRO A 46 -3.44 7.53 -8.69
CA PRO A 46 -3.63 8.71 -7.83
C PRO A 46 -3.14 8.49 -6.39
N LEU A 47 -3.37 7.29 -5.84
CA LEU A 47 -2.90 6.90 -4.52
C LEU A 47 -1.37 6.83 -4.49
N GLN A 48 -0.72 6.28 -5.53
CA GLN A 48 0.74 6.23 -5.64
C GLN A 48 1.34 7.64 -5.59
N TYR A 49 0.80 8.58 -6.37
CA TYR A 49 1.30 9.95 -6.38
C TYR A 49 1.10 10.65 -5.04
N GLN A 50 -0.04 10.44 -4.39
CA GLN A 50 -0.29 11.00 -3.06
C GLN A 50 0.70 10.44 -2.03
N LEU A 51 0.95 9.13 -2.03
CA LEU A 51 1.92 8.49 -1.14
C LEU A 51 3.34 9.03 -1.35
N GLN A 52 3.76 9.22 -2.61
CA GLN A 52 5.07 9.77 -2.93
C GLN A 52 5.22 11.24 -2.52
N ALA A 53 4.14 12.02 -2.60
CA ALA A 53 4.15 13.42 -2.21
C ALA A 53 4.19 13.60 -0.68
N GLU A 54 3.44 12.78 0.06
CA GLU A 54 3.28 12.91 1.52
C GLU A 54 4.35 12.12 2.31
N HIS A 55 4.84 11.00 1.78
CA HIS A 55 5.71 10.05 2.47
C HIS A 55 6.91 9.62 1.61
N ALA A 56 7.56 10.60 0.99
CA ALA A 56 8.69 10.39 0.09
C ALA A 56 9.80 9.54 0.73
N GLY A 57 10.08 8.38 0.13
CA GLY A 57 11.15 7.48 0.58
C GLY A 57 10.80 6.60 1.80
N GLU A 58 9.63 6.77 2.42
CA GLU A 58 9.21 5.95 3.56
C GLU A 58 8.60 4.61 3.14
N PHE A 59 8.00 4.55 1.95
CA PHE A 59 7.33 3.36 1.44
C PHE A 59 7.82 3.00 0.02
N SER A 60 8.00 1.71 -0.25
CA SER A 60 8.16 1.19 -1.61
C SER A 60 6.81 0.81 -2.20
N TRP A 61 6.68 1.01 -3.50
CA TRP A 61 5.49 0.69 -4.28
C TRP A 61 5.81 -0.43 -5.26
N GLU A 62 5.25 -1.61 -5.02
CA GLU A 62 5.60 -2.85 -5.72
C GLU A 62 4.32 -3.43 -6.36
N PRO A 63 4.05 -3.16 -7.65
CA PRO A 63 2.92 -3.76 -8.34
C PRO A 63 3.13 -5.28 -8.48
N GLU A 64 2.17 -6.08 -8.00
CA GLU A 64 2.19 -7.54 -8.13
C GLU A 64 1.29 -8.01 -9.26
N GLN A 65 0.16 -7.33 -9.50
CA GLN A 65 -0.75 -7.59 -10.61
C GLN A 65 -1.33 -6.29 -11.17
N GLN A 66 -1.40 -6.19 -12.49
CA GLN A 66 -1.82 -4.97 -13.21
C GLN A 66 -2.89 -5.29 -14.25
N GLY A 67 -4.14 -5.46 -13.81
CA GLY A 67 -5.35 -5.43 -14.65
C GLY A 67 -5.41 -6.42 -15.83
N PRO A 68 -6.53 -6.41 -16.58
CA PRO A 68 -7.75 -5.61 -16.37
C PRO A 68 -8.68 -6.17 -15.29
N GLU A 69 -8.48 -7.41 -14.84
CA GLU A 69 -9.39 -8.08 -13.90
C GLU A 69 -9.19 -7.64 -12.44
N GLU A 70 -7.94 -7.42 -12.04
CA GLU A 70 -7.58 -7.03 -10.67
C GLU A 70 -6.25 -6.28 -10.64
N TRP A 71 -6.15 -5.31 -9.74
CA TRP A 71 -4.91 -4.58 -9.47
C TRP A 71 -4.46 -4.89 -8.05
N ILE A 72 -3.30 -5.53 -7.93
CA ILE A 72 -2.69 -5.88 -6.65
C ILE A 72 -1.40 -5.12 -6.51
N ILE A 73 -1.32 -4.27 -5.48
CA ILE A 73 -0.11 -3.51 -5.16
C ILE A 73 0.34 -3.88 -3.76
N ARG A 74 1.60 -4.26 -3.63
CA ARG A 74 2.26 -4.38 -2.35
C ARG A 74 2.98 -3.07 -2.03
N ILE A 75 2.65 -2.50 -0.88
CA ILE A 75 3.26 -1.28 -0.36
C ILE A 75 4.02 -1.65 0.90
N ARG A 76 5.34 -1.52 0.89
CA ARG A 76 6.19 -1.94 2.00
C ARG A 76 6.81 -0.75 2.68
N ARG A 77 6.86 -0.74 4.01
CA ARG A 77 7.58 0.28 4.75
C ARG A 77 9.07 0.04 4.66
N VAL A 78 9.81 1.03 4.15
CA VAL A 78 11.25 0.92 3.92
C VAL A 78 11.97 0.80 5.26
N ILE A 79 12.91 -0.15 5.33
CA ILE A 79 13.87 -0.20 6.43
C ILE A 79 14.87 0.92 6.17
N SER A 80 14.74 2.01 6.92
CA SER A 80 15.78 3.03 6.91
C SER A 80 17.06 2.40 7.44
N ALA A 81 18.11 2.38 6.63
CA ALA A 81 19.44 2.06 7.11
C ALA A 81 19.90 3.27 7.93
N ALA A 82 20.02 3.07 9.25
CA ALA A 82 20.66 4.03 10.14
C ALA A 82 22.14 4.21 9.77
#